data_AF-A0A2V9NBV7-F1
#
_entry.id   AF-A0A2V9NBV7-F1
#
_cell.length_a   1.000
_cell.length_b   1.000
_cell.length_c   1.000
_cell.angle_alpha   90.00
_cell.angle_beta   90.00
_cell.angle_gamma   90.00
#
_symmetry.space_group_name_H-M   'P 1'
#
loop_
_entity.id
_entity.type
_entity.pdbx_description
1 polymer ?
#
loop_
_entity_poly.entity_id
_entity_poly.type
_entity_poly.pdbx_seq_one_letter_code
_entity_poly.pdbx_strand_id
1 'polypeptide(L)'
;RWQALEYITSQNFERRALNTMGAVSVVPGAIGAWRTSAVRQAGGYHTDTVAEDADLTMALLQLGYKVGYEDMALAYTEAPTNANGLMRQRFRWSFGILQSVWKHRGAFVRKGVLGWVALPNIFIFQIVLPLVSPFIDIMFSVGALWYAVQKWFHPESTDPASFVRLVIFFTAFLVIDFIASAIAFALERSRPDEQEDMWLLSQVWLQRFAYRQLFSVVLFRTLKRALEGQRFAWDKLERTAALSFRPAEARDSVKVP
;
A
#
# COMPACT_ATOMS: atom_id res chain seq x y z
N ARG A 1 14.00 -1.49 5.83
CA ARG A 1 13.56 -0.13 6.27
C ARG A 1 12.45 0.43 5.37
N TRP A 2 12.58 0.45 4.03
CA TRP A 2 11.51 0.98 3.16
C TRP A 2 10.15 0.27 3.27
N GLN A 3 10.14 -1.05 3.51
CA GLN A 3 8.88 -1.76 3.80
C GLN A 3 8.21 -1.24 5.07
N ALA A 4 8.95 -0.98 6.15
CA ALA A 4 8.37 -0.41 7.37
C ALA A 4 7.73 0.95 7.10
N LEU A 5 8.43 1.80 6.34
CA LEU A 5 7.91 3.11 5.96
C LEU A 5 6.64 3.04 5.11
N GLU A 6 6.53 2.08 4.18
CA GLU A 6 5.28 1.81 3.45
C GLU A 6 4.14 1.35 4.36
N TYR A 7 4.45 0.51 5.37
CA TYR A 7 3.43 0.07 6.31
C TYR A 7 2.87 1.27 7.09
N ILE A 8 3.74 2.15 7.60
CA ILE A 8 3.34 3.33 8.37
C ILE A 8 2.56 4.32 7.50
N THR A 9 3.16 4.74 6.38
CA THR A 9 2.63 5.83 5.55
C THR A 9 1.44 5.44 4.67
N SER A 10 1.26 4.14 4.41
CA SER A 10 0.19 3.65 3.55
C SER A 10 -0.66 2.60 4.26
N GLN A 11 -0.14 1.41 4.56
CA GLN A 11 -1.01 0.28 4.92
C GLN A 11 -1.73 0.46 6.27
N ASN A 12 -1.01 0.82 7.32
CA ASN A 12 -1.55 1.01 8.66
C ASN A 12 -2.47 2.22 8.69
N PHE A 13 -2.03 3.34 8.09
CA PHE A 13 -2.83 4.54 7.99
C PHE A 13 -4.15 4.29 7.24
N GLU A 14 -4.11 3.64 6.07
CA GLU A 14 -5.28 3.27 5.29
C GLU A 14 -6.19 2.31 6.07
N ARG A 15 -5.66 1.27 6.73
CA ARG A 15 -6.47 0.34 7.53
C ARG A 15 -7.14 1.03 8.72
N ARG A 16 -6.45 1.95 9.40
CA ARG A 16 -7.04 2.78 10.48
C ARG A 16 -8.22 3.60 9.94
N ALA A 17 -8.05 4.24 8.79
CA ALA A 17 -9.12 5.01 8.15
C ALA A 17 -10.30 4.12 7.71
N LEU A 18 -10.02 2.98 7.06
CA LEU A 18 -11.06 2.04 6.63
C LEU A 18 -11.79 1.38 7.80
N ASN A 19 -11.13 1.19 8.94
CA ASN A 19 -11.73 0.63 10.15
C ASN A 19 -12.86 1.51 10.70
N THR A 20 -12.70 2.83 10.68
CA THR A 20 -13.77 3.75 11.13
C THR A 20 -15.02 3.65 10.24
N MET A 21 -14.84 3.25 8.98
CA MET A 21 -15.90 3.04 8.01
C MET A 21 -16.39 1.58 7.93
N GLY A 22 -15.81 0.66 8.73
CA GLY A 22 -16.10 -0.78 8.67
C GLY A 22 -15.68 -1.44 7.34
N ALA A 23 -14.70 -0.84 6.65
CA ALA A 23 -14.36 -1.10 5.26
C ALA A 23 -12.99 -1.79 5.06
N VAL A 24 -12.43 -2.38 6.13
CA VAL A 24 -11.13 -3.07 6.05
C VAL A 24 -11.26 -4.26 5.09
N SER A 25 -10.66 -4.11 3.91
CA SER A 25 -10.78 -5.07 2.80
C SER A 25 -9.68 -6.13 2.76
N VAL A 26 -8.67 -6.00 3.61
CA VAL A 26 -7.55 -6.94 3.67
C VAL A 26 -7.12 -7.13 5.11
N VAL A 27 -7.35 -8.33 5.64
CA VAL A 27 -6.67 -8.81 6.85
C VAL A 27 -5.40 -9.53 6.40
N PRO A 28 -4.20 -9.09 6.81
CA PRO A 28 -2.95 -9.72 6.38
C PRO A 28 -2.85 -11.16 6.88
N GLY A 29 -2.41 -12.08 6.02
CA GLY A 29 -2.15 -13.47 6.43
C GLY A 29 -1.12 -13.65 7.56
N ALA A 30 -0.30 -12.62 7.86
CA ALA A 30 0.67 -12.66 8.96
C ALA A 30 0.02 -12.56 10.35
N ILE A 31 -1.11 -11.87 10.46
CA ILE A 31 -1.84 -11.69 11.73
C ILE A 31 -3.31 -11.39 11.44
N GLY A 32 -4.15 -12.36 11.76
CA GLY A 32 -5.59 -12.29 11.58
C GLY A 32 -6.29 -13.37 12.39
N ALA A 33 -7.47 -13.05 12.89
CA ALA A 33 -8.32 -13.98 13.60
C ALA A 33 -9.75 -13.87 13.07
N TRP A 34 -10.41 -15.01 12.92
CA TRP A 34 -11.74 -15.10 12.36
C TRP A 34 -12.65 -15.94 13.23
N ARG A 35 -13.95 -15.62 13.24
CA ARG A 35 -14.96 -16.54 13.77
C ARG A 35 -15.11 -17.71 12.80
N THR A 36 -14.93 -18.92 13.29
CA THR A 36 -15.04 -20.15 12.48
C THR A 36 -16.37 -20.25 11.74
N SER A 37 -17.47 -19.85 12.37
CA SER A 37 -18.81 -19.85 11.76
C SER A 37 -18.89 -18.92 10.55
N ALA A 38 -18.33 -17.71 10.64
CA ALA A 38 -18.32 -16.73 9.56
C ALA A 38 -17.47 -17.22 8.37
N VAL A 39 -16.28 -17.78 8.65
CA VAL A 39 -15.41 -18.37 7.60
C VAL A 39 -16.10 -19.53 6.90
N ARG A 40 -16.77 -20.42 7.65
CA ARG A 40 -17.54 -21.52 7.07
C ARG A 40 -18.69 -21.02 6.21
N GLN A 41 -19.39 -19.96 6.63
CA GLN A 41 -20.45 -19.36 5.83
C GLN A 41 -19.92 -18.72 4.53
N ALA A 42 -18.72 -18.15 4.57
CA ALA A 42 -18.05 -17.59 3.40
C ALA A 42 -17.48 -18.65 2.44
N GLY A 43 -17.49 -19.94 2.82
CA GLY A 43 -16.94 -21.04 2.00
C GLY A 43 -15.46 -21.34 2.25
N GLY A 44 -14.83 -20.70 3.25
CA GLY A 44 -13.42 -20.88 3.57
C GLY A 44 -12.47 -20.08 2.69
N TYR A 45 -11.19 -20.46 2.69
CA TYR A 45 -10.18 -19.87 1.80
C TYR A 45 -10.29 -20.50 0.42
N HIS A 46 -10.56 -19.68 -0.60
CA HIS A 46 -10.58 -20.14 -1.98
C HIS A 46 -9.17 -20.11 -2.59
N THR A 47 -8.87 -21.08 -3.45
CA THR A 47 -7.55 -21.23 -4.09
C THR A 47 -7.47 -20.59 -5.48
N ASP A 48 -8.51 -19.87 -5.89
CA ASP A 48 -8.62 -19.21 -7.20
C ASP A 48 -7.95 -17.82 -7.24
N THR A 49 -7.57 -17.28 -6.08
CA THR A 49 -6.80 -16.04 -5.93
C THR A 49 -5.47 -16.30 -5.23
N VAL A 50 -4.44 -15.51 -5.55
CA VAL A 50 -3.13 -15.64 -4.89
C VAL A 50 -3.05 -14.87 -3.57
N ALA A 51 -4.08 -14.09 -3.25
CA ALA A 51 -4.29 -13.38 -2.00
C ALA A 51 -5.60 -13.88 -1.36
N GLU A 52 -5.56 -15.13 -0.91
CA GLU A 52 -6.68 -15.82 -0.25
C GLU A 52 -7.22 -15.05 0.97
N ASP A 53 -6.36 -14.26 1.62
CA ASP A 53 -6.67 -13.43 2.77
C ASP A 53 -7.53 -12.21 2.41
N ALA A 54 -7.16 -11.48 1.35
CA ALA A 54 -7.97 -10.39 0.79
C ALA A 54 -9.32 -10.89 0.24
N ASP A 55 -9.31 -12.03 -0.46
CA ASP A 55 -10.51 -12.66 -1.01
C ASP A 55 -11.52 -13.04 0.09
N LEU A 56 -11.08 -13.76 1.13
CA LEU A 56 -11.93 -14.09 2.28
C LEU A 56 -12.46 -12.82 2.97
N THR A 57 -11.61 -11.80 3.12
CA THR A 57 -12.02 -10.54 3.76
C THR A 57 -13.15 -9.87 2.97
N MET A 58 -13.02 -9.78 1.64
CA MET A 58 -14.07 -9.21 0.78
C MET A 58 -15.35 -10.06 0.78
N ALA A 59 -15.24 -11.40 0.78
CA ALA A 59 -16.39 -12.29 0.89
C ALA A 59 -17.18 -12.06 2.19
N LEU A 60 -16.48 -11.92 3.33
CA LEU A 60 -17.10 -11.62 4.62
C LEU A 60 -17.79 -10.25 4.63
N LEU A 61 -17.18 -9.22 4.03
CA LEU A 61 -17.83 -7.92 3.87
C LEU A 61 -19.10 -7.99 2.99
N GLN A 62 -19.13 -8.84 1.96
CA GLN A 62 -20.34 -9.05 1.15
C GLN A 62 -21.46 -9.74 1.93
N LEU A 63 -21.11 -10.61 2.88
CA LEU A 63 -22.06 -11.25 3.79
C LEU A 63 -22.55 -10.31 4.91
N GLY A 64 -22.07 -9.07 4.95
CA GLY A 64 -22.47 -8.07 5.95
C GLY A 64 -21.72 -8.17 7.27
N TYR A 65 -20.66 -9.00 7.34
CA TYR A 65 -19.78 -9.00 8.51
C TYR A 65 -18.94 -7.73 8.56
N LYS A 66 -18.49 -7.39 9.78
CA LYS A 66 -17.54 -6.31 10.02
C LYS A 66 -16.16 -6.89 10.23
N VAL A 67 -15.17 -6.24 9.62
CA VAL A 67 -13.75 -6.55 9.77
C VAL A 67 -13.11 -5.39 10.51
N GLY A 68 -12.53 -5.68 11.66
CA GLY A 68 -11.88 -4.68 12.52
C GLY A 68 -10.37 -4.67 12.34
N TYR A 69 -9.76 -3.49 12.48
CA TYR A 69 -8.32 -3.30 12.64
C TYR A 69 -8.01 -3.00 14.11
N GLU A 70 -7.06 -3.74 14.68
CA GLU A 70 -6.55 -3.56 16.04
C GLU A 70 -5.07 -3.17 15.95
N ASP A 71 -4.72 -1.95 16.38
CA ASP A 71 -3.37 -1.43 16.22
C ASP A 71 -2.38 -2.01 17.23
N MET A 72 -2.87 -2.66 18.29
CA MET A 72 -2.03 -3.33 19.28
C MET A 72 -1.73 -4.79 18.94
N ALA A 73 -2.41 -5.37 17.93
CA ALA A 73 -2.18 -6.73 17.46
C ALA A 73 -0.94 -6.76 16.54
N LEU A 74 0.20 -7.21 17.09
CA LEU A 74 1.48 -7.22 16.38
C LEU A 74 1.89 -8.62 15.89
N ALA A 75 2.44 -8.66 14.68
CA ALA A 75 3.22 -9.79 14.19
C ALA A 75 4.51 -9.34 13.54
N TYR A 76 5.61 -9.98 13.94
CA TYR A 76 6.92 -9.77 13.34
C TYR A 76 7.03 -10.62 12.08
N THR A 77 7.40 -9.98 10.97
CA THR A 77 7.55 -10.63 9.67
C THR A 77 8.94 -10.40 9.11
N GLU A 78 9.46 -11.39 8.37
CA GLU A 78 10.69 -11.20 7.62
C GLU A 78 10.43 -10.28 6.43
N ALA A 79 11.13 -9.14 6.38
CA ALA A 79 11.11 -8.25 5.23
C ALA A 79 12.11 -8.75 4.15
N PRO A 80 11.81 -8.57 2.85
CA PRO A 80 12.76 -8.89 1.79
C PRO A 80 14.08 -8.13 1.96
N THR A 81 15.20 -8.82 1.79
CA THR A 81 16.55 -8.27 1.98
C THR A 81 17.12 -7.60 0.73
N ASN A 82 16.49 -7.81 -0.43
CA ASN A 82 16.93 -7.24 -1.70
C ASN A 82 15.74 -6.71 -2.54
N ALA A 83 16.06 -5.85 -3.51
CA ALA A 83 15.06 -5.19 -4.36
C ALA A 83 14.23 -6.18 -5.19
N ASN A 84 14.84 -7.26 -5.70
CA ASN A 84 14.13 -8.26 -6.49
C ASN A 84 13.07 -9.00 -5.66
N GLY A 85 13.40 -9.41 -4.44
CA GLY A 85 12.45 -10.03 -3.51
C GLY A 85 11.31 -9.09 -3.14
N LEU A 86 11.62 -7.81 -2.92
CA LEU A 86 10.62 -6.78 -2.66
C LEU A 86 9.66 -6.58 -3.84
N MET A 87 10.19 -6.50 -5.07
CA MET A 87 9.39 -6.37 -6.28
C MET A 87 8.49 -7.59 -6.53
N ARG A 88 8.99 -8.81 -6.29
CA ARG A 88 8.17 -10.04 -6.39
C ARG A 88 7.05 -10.05 -5.36
N GLN A 89 7.36 -9.62 -4.13
CA GLN A 89 6.34 -9.52 -3.07
C GLN A 89 5.24 -8.52 -3.44
N ARG A 90 5.61 -7.32 -3.91
CA ARG A 90 4.64 -6.30 -4.34
C ARG A 90 3.86 -6.74 -5.57
N PHE A 91 4.50 -7.43 -6.52
CA PHE A 91 3.79 -8.01 -7.67
C PHE A 91 2.69 -8.96 -7.20
N ARG A 92 3.01 -9.90 -6.28
CA ARG A 92 2.03 -10.85 -5.73
C ARG A 92 0.88 -10.14 -5.03
N TRP A 93 1.17 -9.12 -4.22
CA TRP A 93 0.14 -8.35 -3.51
C TRP A 93 -0.79 -7.63 -4.49
N SER A 94 -0.23 -6.85 -5.41
CA SER A 94 -1.03 -6.11 -6.40
C SER A 94 -1.83 -7.05 -7.30
N PHE A 95 -1.24 -8.18 -7.72
CA PHE A 95 -1.92 -9.16 -8.56
C PHE A 95 -3.07 -9.83 -7.80
N GLY A 96 -2.83 -10.27 -6.56
CA GLY A 96 -3.86 -10.86 -5.71
C GLY A 96 -5.02 -9.92 -5.44
N ILE A 97 -4.75 -8.65 -5.11
CA ILE A 97 -5.78 -7.63 -4.93
C ILE A 97 -6.60 -7.45 -6.21
N LEU A 98 -5.96 -7.39 -7.38
CA LEU A 98 -6.67 -7.26 -8.65
C LEU A 98 -7.57 -8.48 -8.94
N GLN A 99 -7.12 -9.69 -8.62
CA GLN A 99 -7.93 -10.90 -8.72
C GLN A 99 -9.15 -10.85 -7.78
N SER A 100 -8.96 -10.47 -6.50
CA SER A 100 -10.05 -10.36 -5.53
C SER A 100 -11.04 -9.27 -5.95
N VAL A 101 -10.57 -8.08 -6.38
CA VAL A 101 -11.43 -7.01 -6.90
C VAL A 101 -12.24 -7.49 -8.10
N TRP A 102 -11.61 -8.22 -9.04
CA TRP A 102 -12.30 -8.76 -10.21
C TRP A 102 -13.36 -9.81 -9.82
N LYS A 103 -13.02 -10.73 -8.92
CA LYS A 103 -13.95 -11.75 -8.39
C LYS A 103 -15.15 -11.10 -7.69
N HIS A 104 -14.91 -10.05 -6.92
CA HIS A 104 -15.93 -9.32 -6.17
C HIS A 104 -16.53 -8.12 -6.91
N ARG A 105 -16.24 -7.91 -8.21
CA ARG A 105 -16.67 -6.73 -8.99
C ARG A 105 -18.19 -6.48 -8.99
N GLY A 106 -19.00 -7.53 -8.82
CA GLY A 106 -20.45 -7.39 -8.68
C GLY A 106 -20.88 -6.57 -7.46
N ALA A 107 -20.00 -6.37 -6.47
CA ALA A 107 -20.27 -5.52 -5.32
C ALA A 107 -20.27 -4.02 -5.63
N PHE A 108 -19.64 -3.55 -6.72
CA PHE A 108 -19.65 -2.13 -7.10
C PHE A 108 -21.07 -1.59 -7.31
N VAL A 109 -21.99 -2.43 -7.79
CA VAL A 109 -23.39 -2.04 -8.06
C VAL A 109 -24.32 -2.36 -6.90
N ARG A 110 -23.83 -2.99 -5.82
CA ARG A 110 -24.62 -3.36 -4.65
C ARG A 110 -24.42 -2.32 -3.54
N LYS A 111 -25.48 -2.02 -2.79
CA LYS A 111 -25.37 -1.22 -1.57
C LYS A 111 -24.58 -2.02 -0.53
N GLY A 112 -23.56 -1.41 0.06
CA GLY A 112 -22.72 -2.04 1.08
C GLY A 112 -21.34 -1.39 1.18
N VAL A 113 -20.69 -1.58 2.32
CA VAL A 113 -19.39 -0.95 2.61
C VAL A 113 -18.30 -1.41 1.64
N LEU A 114 -18.32 -2.68 1.22
CA LEU A 114 -17.38 -3.18 0.20
C LEU A 114 -17.49 -2.39 -1.11
N GLY A 115 -18.71 -2.20 -1.62
CA GLY A 115 -18.95 -1.58 -2.92
C GLY A 115 -18.76 -0.07 -2.95
N TRP A 116 -19.13 0.63 -1.87
CA TRP A 116 -19.16 2.10 -1.82
C TRP A 116 -17.92 2.72 -1.19
N VAL A 117 -17.18 1.95 -0.38
CA VAL A 117 -16.00 2.46 0.34
C VAL A 117 -14.77 1.66 -0.06
N ALA A 118 -14.77 0.35 0.21
CA ALA A 118 -13.53 -0.42 0.14
C ALA A 118 -13.01 -0.64 -1.29
N LEU A 119 -13.87 -1.03 -2.24
CA LEU A 119 -13.48 -1.23 -3.64
C LEU A 119 -13.11 0.07 -4.36
N PRO A 120 -13.88 1.18 -4.22
CA PRO A 120 -13.45 2.49 -4.75
C PRO A 120 -12.13 2.96 -4.16
N ASN A 121 -11.93 2.75 -2.85
CA ASN A 121 -10.66 3.07 -2.19
C ASN A 121 -9.49 2.27 -2.78
N ILE A 122 -9.63 0.94 -2.94
CA ILE A 122 -8.60 0.12 -3.60
C ILE A 122 -8.32 0.63 -5.02
N PHE A 123 -9.37 0.86 -5.81
CA PHE A 123 -9.23 1.31 -7.19
C PHE A 123 -8.49 2.66 -7.27
N ILE A 124 -8.88 3.64 -6.46
CA ILE A 124 -8.28 4.98 -6.50
C ILE A 124 -6.86 4.97 -5.92
N PHE A 125 -6.67 4.47 -4.70
CA PHE A 125 -5.42 4.65 -3.96
C PHE A 125 -4.38 3.57 -4.25
N GLN A 126 -4.80 2.34 -4.57
CA GLN A 126 -3.87 1.23 -4.82
C GLN A 126 -3.61 0.97 -6.31
N ILE A 127 -4.50 1.44 -7.20
CA ILE A 127 -4.36 1.26 -8.66
C ILE A 127 -4.12 2.59 -9.37
N VAL A 128 -5.07 3.53 -9.34
CA VAL A 128 -5.01 4.76 -10.15
C VAL A 128 -3.90 5.69 -9.69
N LEU A 129 -3.83 6.02 -8.41
CA LEU A 129 -2.87 7.00 -7.89
C LEU A 129 -1.40 6.57 -8.12
N PRO A 130 -0.98 5.31 -7.86
CA PRO A 130 0.38 4.87 -8.17
C PRO A 130 0.68 4.85 -9.66
N LEU A 131 -0.31 4.60 -10.53
CA LEU A 131 -0.11 4.68 -11.98
C LEU A 131 0.05 6.12 -12.47
N VAL A 132 -0.71 7.06 -11.90
CA VAL A 132 -0.69 8.48 -12.30
C VAL A 132 0.56 9.19 -11.78
N SER A 133 1.03 8.82 -10.58
CA SER A 133 2.15 9.49 -9.91
C SER A 133 3.42 9.65 -10.76
N PRO A 134 3.94 8.63 -11.47
CA PRO A 134 5.11 8.78 -12.35
C PRO A 134 4.90 9.78 -13.49
N PHE A 135 3.66 9.95 -13.99
CA PHE A 135 3.38 10.91 -15.04
C PHE A 135 3.64 12.34 -14.58
N ILE A 136 3.36 12.67 -13.30
CA ILE A 136 3.66 13.98 -12.72
C ILE A 136 5.17 14.24 -12.77
N ASP A 137 5.97 13.25 -12.38
CA ASP A 137 7.43 13.36 -12.34
C ASP A 137 8.03 13.48 -13.77
N ILE A 138 7.47 12.73 -14.73
CA ILE A 138 7.85 12.80 -16.16
C ILE A 138 7.48 14.17 -16.74
N MET A 139 6.25 14.65 -16.52
CA MET A 139 5.80 15.95 -17.01
C MET A 139 6.67 17.09 -16.47
N PHE A 140 7.02 17.04 -15.18
CA PHE A 140 7.94 18.00 -14.58
C PHE A 140 9.32 17.94 -15.25
N SER A 141 9.88 16.73 -15.40
CA SER A 141 11.21 16.52 -15.97
C SER A 141 11.30 16.96 -17.43
N VAL A 142 10.30 16.63 -18.25
CA VAL A 142 10.19 17.04 -19.65
C VAL A 142 9.99 18.55 -19.75
N GLY A 143 9.11 19.13 -18.93
CA GLY A 143 8.87 20.58 -18.91
C GLY A 143 10.11 21.37 -18.50
N ALA A 144 10.88 20.87 -17.52
CA ALA A 144 12.13 21.49 -17.08
C ALA A 144 13.22 21.40 -18.14
N LEU A 145 13.38 20.24 -18.78
CA LEU A 145 14.33 20.05 -19.89
C LEU A 145 13.97 20.95 -21.07
N TRP A 146 12.68 21.01 -21.43
CA TRP A 146 12.19 21.87 -22.49
C TRP A 146 12.48 23.35 -22.22
N TYR A 147 12.23 23.81 -20.99
CA TYR A 147 12.59 25.17 -20.58
C TYR A 147 14.10 25.44 -20.69
N ALA A 148 14.94 24.50 -20.25
CA ALA A 148 16.39 24.64 -20.33
C ALA A 148 16.89 24.73 -21.79
N VAL A 149 16.35 23.89 -22.68
CA VAL A 149 16.64 23.91 -24.11
C VAL A 149 16.21 25.25 -24.73
N GLN A 150 14.98 25.70 -24.46
CA GLN A 150 14.48 26.98 -24.97
C GLN A 150 15.31 28.15 -24.46
N LYS A 151 15.69 28.16 -23.18
CA LYS A 151 16.53 29.22 -22.62
C LYS A 151 17.91 29.28 -23.25
N TRP A 152 18.46 28.13 -23.65
CA TRP A 152 19.77 28.03 -24.31
C TRP A 152 19.72 28.53 -25.76
N PHE A 153 18.75 28.09 -26.55
CA PHE A 153 18.67 28.43 -27.99
C PHE A 153 17.93 29.74 -28.28
N HIS A 154 16.97 30.12 -27.44
CA HIS A 154 16.10 31.27 -27.63
C HIS A 154 15.93 32.07 -26.33
N PRO A 155 17.02 32.70 -25.83
CA PRO A 155 17.04 33.32 -24.51
C PRO A 155 16.06 34.50 -24.35
N GLU A 156 15.73 35.19 -25.44
CA GLU A 156 14.84 36.38 -25.45
C GLU A 156 13.35 36.03 -25.54
N SER A 157 12.97 34.91 -26.17
CA SER A 157 11.57 34.50 -26.31
C SER A 157 11.11 33.50 -25.26
N THR A 158 12.01 33.06 -24.37
CA THR A 158 11.70 32.10 -23.32
C THR A 158 10.89 32.76 -22.21
N ASP A 159 9.62 32.38 -22.06
CA ASP A 159 8.75 32.83 -20.96
C ASP A 159 9.11 32.12 -19.62
N PRO A 160 9.64 32.85 -18.62
CA PRO A 160 9.94 32.26 -17.32
C PRO A 160 8.66 31.95 -16.52
N ALA A 161 7.53 32.63 -16.78
CA ALA A 161 6.34 32.51 -15.95
C ALA A 161 5.70 31.12 -16.04
N SER A 162 5.78 30.47 -17.20
CA SER A 162 5.31 29.09 -17.40
C SER A 162 6.16 28.08 -16.62
N PHE A 163 7.48 28.24 -16.60
CA PHE A 163 8.37 27.38 -15.83
C PHE A 163 8.23 27.60 -14.31
N VAL A 164 8.11 28.85 -13.86
CA VAL A 164 7.85 29.16 -12.44
C VAL A 164 6.55 28.52 -11.98
N ARG A 165 5.48 28.58 -12.78
CA ARG A 165 4.22 27.87 -12.48
C ARG A 165 4.42 26.36 -12.34
N LEU A 166 5.15 25.73 -13.28
CA LEU A 166 5.47 24.30 -13.23
C LEU A 166 6.21 23.94 -11.93
N VAL A 167 7.22 24.72 -11.54
CA VAL A 167 7.97 24.53 -10.28
C VAL A 167 7.06 24.69 -9.08
N ILE A 168 6.23 25.73 -9.02
CA ILE A 168 5.29 25.96 -7.90
C ILE A 168 4.34 24.76 -7.73
N PHE A 169 3.72 24.29 -8.81
CA PHE A 169 2.80 23.15 -8.73
C PHE A 169 3.51 21.87 -8.28
N PHE A 170 4.69 21.60 -8.81
CA PHE A 170 5.46 20.42 -8.43
C PHE A 170 5.92 20.48 -6.97
N THR A 171 6.43 21.63 -6.52
CA THR A 171 6.81 21.84 -5.11
C THR A 171 5.60 21.74 -4.18
N ALA A 172 4.46 22.33 -4.54
CA ALA A 172 3.23 22.23 -3.74
C ALA A 172 2.77 20.77 -3.62
N PHE A 173 2.81 20.00 -4.71
CA PHE A 173 2.50 18.57 -4.69
C PHE A 173 3.44 17.79 -3.76
N LEU A 174 4.76 18.05 -3.81
CA LEU A 174 5.73 17.43 -2.91
C LEU A 174 5.49 17.79 -1.44
N VAL A 175 5.13 19.05 -1.14
CA VAL A 175 4.81 19.49 0.22
C VAL A 175 3.55 18.78 0.74
N ILE A 176 2.51 18.66 -0.08
CA ILE A 176 1.28 17.92 0.30
C ILE A 176 1.59 16.45 0.59
N ASP A 177 2.36 15.80 -0.28
CA ASP A 177 2.77 14.39 -0.10
C ASP A 177 3.59 14.18 1.18
N PHE A 178 4.49 15.12 1.48
CA PHE A 178 5.28 15.12 2.71
C PHE A 178 4.41 15.32 3.96
N ILE A 179 3.48 16.29 3.94
CA ILE A 179 2.56 16.54 5.06
C ILE A 179 1.68 15.30 5.31
N ALA A 180 1.14 14.69 4.26
CA ALA A 180 0.34 13.47 4.39
C ALA A 180 1.16 12.33 5.02
N SER A 181 2.41 12.14 4.58
CA SER A 181 3.33 11.16 5.15
C SER A 181 3.67 11.45 6.61
N ALA A 182 3.88 12.73 6.96
CA ALA A 182 4.15 13.16 8.32
C ALA A 182 2.96 12.94 9.25
N ILE A 183 1.72 13.20 8.78
CA ILE A 183 0.50 12.89 9.53
C ILE A 183 0.38 11.38 9.77
N ALA A 184 0.64 10.56 8.75
CA ALA A 184 0.61 9.11 8.90
C ALA A 184 1.63 8.62 9.93
N PHE A 185 2.85 9.17 9.93
CA PHE A 185 3.86 8.92 10.97
C PHE A 185 3.41 9.38 12.37
N ALA A 186 2.82 10.56 12.49
CA ALA A 186 2.36 11.09 13.77
C ALA A 186 1.19 10.29 14.38
N LEU A 187 0.38 9.65 13.52
CA LEU A 187 -0.71 8.77 13.93
C LEU A 187 -0.25 7.34 14.23
N GLU A 188 0.98 6.98 13.84
CA GLU A 188 1.57 5.70 14.22
C GLU A 188 1.90 5.74 15.71
N ARG A 189 1.33 4.81 16.48
CA ARG A 189 1.53 4.78 17.92
C ARG A 189 2.93 4.25 18.21
N SER A 190 3.87 5.14 18.50
CA SER A 190 5.20 4.75 18.96
C SER A 190 5.13 4.04 20.33
N ARG A 191 5.68 2.83 20.43
CA ARG A 191 5.84 2.13 21.70
C ARG A 191 7.19 2.51 22.35
N PRO A 192 7.29 2.53 23.69
CA PRO A 192 8.53 2.85 24.40
C PRO A 192 9.72 1.96 24.01
N ASP A 193 9.46 0.69 23.68
CA ASP A 193 10.46 -0.32 23.33
C ASP A 193 10.84 -0.32 21.83
N GLU A 194 10.05 0.39 21.01
CA GLU A 194 10.21 0.54 19.57
C GLU A 194 10.08 2.03 19.22
N GLN A 195 11.02 2.85 19.71
CA GLN A 195 11.19 4.19 19.16
C GLN A 195 11.50 4.04 17.67
N GLU A 196 10.48 4.16 16.85
CA GLU A 196 10.63 4.21 15.41
C GLU A 196 11.57 5.38 15.09
N ASP A 197 12.68 5.03 14.48
CA ASP A 197 13.77 5.95 14.18
C ASP A 197 13.19 7.12 13.37
N MET A 198 13.11 8.32 13.96
CA MET A 198 12.63 9.54 13.30
C MET A 198 13.37 9.80 11.98
N TRP A 199 14.57 9.22 11.84
CA TRP A 199 15.32 9.11 10.60
C TRP A 199 14.55 8.48 9.44
N LEU A 200 13.58 7.60 9.70
CA LEU A 200 12.71 7.03 8.67
C LEU A 200 11.94 8.12 7.92
N LEU A 201 11.50 9.19 8.60
CA LEU A 201 10.80 10.29 7.93
C LEU A 201 11.68 10.97 6.87
N SER A 202 12.99 11.07 7.10
CA SER A 202 13.94 11.60 6.11
C SER A 202 13.99 10.72 4.84
N GLN A 203 13.73 9.41 4.97
CA GLN A 203 13.71 8.47 3.87
C GLN A 203 12.44 8.55 3.01
N VAL A 204 11.40 9.29 3.43
CA VAL A 204 10.19 9.54 2.60
C VAL A 204 10.58 10.15 1.26
N TRP A 205 11.53 11.09 1.26
CA TRP A 205 12.03 11.72 0.03
C TRP A 205 12.72 10.72 -0.89
N LEU A 206 13.58 9.85 -0.35
CA LEU A 206 14.21 8.78 -1.13
C LEU A 206 13.18 7.77 -1.64
N GLN A 207 12.17 7.45 -0.83
CA GLN A 207 11.09 6.54 -1.20
C GLN A 207 10.25 7.13 -2.36
N ARG A 208 9.95 8.43 -2.34
CA ARG A 208 9.21 9.14 -3.40
C ARG A 208 9.88 8.98 -4.76
N PHE A 209 11.19 9.20 -4.85
CA PHE A 209 11.90 9.20 -6.13
C PHE A 209 12.42 7.83 -6.58
N ALA A 210 12.72 6.90 -5.66
CA ALA A 210 13.20 5.57 -6.02
C ALA A 210 12.10 4.50 -5.90
N TYR A 211 11.58 4.32 -4.69
CA TYR A 211 10.71 3.19 -4.37
C TYR A 211 9.35 3.27 -5.06
N ARG A 212 8.72 4.45 -5.13
CA ARG A 212 7.41 4.61 -5.81
C ARG A 212 7.51 4.32 -7.31
N GLN A 213 8.63 4.65 -7.95
CA GLN A 213 8.84 4.35 -9.36
C GLN A 213 8.96 2.83 -9.59
N LEU A 214 9.71 2.14 -8.73
CA LEU A 214 9.78 0.68 -8.74
C LEU A 214 8.39 0.03 -8.56
N PHE A 215 7.60 0.53 -7.61
CA PHE A 215 6.25 0.03 -7.37
C PHE A 215 5.32 0.28 -8.57
N SER A 216 5.44 1.44 -9.21
CA SER A 216 4.65 1.78 -10.42
C SER A 216 4.97 0.85 -11.59
N VAL A 217 6.26 0.51 -11.79
CA VAL A 217 6.69 -0.48 -12.79
C VAL A 217 6.11 -1.87 -12.46
N VAL A 218 6.14 -2.26 -11.19
CA VAL A 218 5.52 -3.52 -10.73
C VAL A 218 4.03 -3.54 -11.04
N LEU A 219 3.30 -2.46 -10.71
CA LEU A 219 1.88 -2.36 -10.96
C LEU A 219 1.53 -2.39 -12.46
N PHE A 220 2.31 -1.72 -13.31
CA PHE A 220 2.14 -1.80 -14.76
C PHE A 220 2.32 -3.22 -15.27
N ARG A 221 3.36 -3.94 -14.80
CA ARG A 221 3.57 -5.36 -15.13
C ARG A 221 2.42 -6.25 -14.65
N THR A 222 1.91 -5.98 -13.45
CA THR A 222 0.75 -6.66 -12.87
C THR A 222 -0.48 -6.50 -13.76
N LEU A 223 -0.80 -5.27 -14.17
CA LEU A 223 -1.95 -4.99 -15.03
C LEU A 223 -1.80 -5.65 -16.39
N LYS A 224 -0.64 -5.54 -17.02
CA LYS A 224 -0.34 -6.23 -18.28
C LYS A 224 -0.61 -7.74 -18.15
N ARG A 225 -0.08 -8.37 -17.10
CA ARG A 225 -0.23 -9.81 -16.89
C ARG A 225 -1.67 -10.22 -16.59
N ALA A 226 -2.42 -9.39 -15.87
CA ALA A 226 -3.83 -9.61 -15.61
C ALA A 226 -4.68 -9.49 -16.89
N LEU A 227 -4.37 -8.53 -17.77
CA LEU A 227 -5.03 -8.38 -19.08
C LEU A 227 -4.73 -9.55 -20.02
N GLU A 228 -3.52 -10.11 -19.96
CA GLU A 228 -3.12 -11.30 -20.73
C GLU A 228 -3.75 -12.60 -20.20
N GLY A 229 -4.47 -12.56 -19.07
CA GLY A 229 -5.15 -13.73 -18.49
C GLY A 229 -4.21 -14.82 -17.96
N GLN A 230 -2.92 -14.51 -17.78
CA GLN A 230 -1.95 -15.50 -17.32
C GLN A 230 -2.18 -15.83 -15.85
N ARG A 231 -2.22 -17.13 -15.54
CA ARG A 231 -2.25 -17.60 -14.15
C ARG A 231 -0.89 -17.31 -13.48
N PHE A 232 -0.92 -16.84 -12.25
CA PHE A 232 0.29 -16.70 -11.41
C PHE A 232 0.31 -17.84 -10.40
N ALA A 233 1.37 -18.66 -10.46
CA ALA A 233 1.63 -19.68 -9.46
C ALA A 233 2.46 -19.09 -8.31
N TRP A 234 2.21 -19.58 -7.10
CA TRP A 234 2.83 -19.12 -5.86
C TRP A 234 4.36 -19.24 -5.91
N ASP A 235 5.07 -18.10 -6.00
CA ASP A 235 6.53 -18.03 -5.85
C ASP A 235 6.88 -17.82 -4.37
N LYS A 236 7.44 -18.84 -3.70
CA LYS A 236 7.85 -18.74 -2.28
C LYS A 236 9.06 -17.82 -2.20
N LEU A 237 8.95 -16.78 -1.36
CA LEU A 237 10.13 -15.99 -0.97
C LEU A 237 11.10 -16.89 -0.20
N GLU A 238 12.38 -16.81 -0.53
CA GLU A 238 13.44 -17.44 0.27
C GLU A 238 13.42 -16.86 1.68
N ARG A 239 13.32 -17.73 2.68
CA ARG A 239 13.33 -17.34 4.09
C ARG A 239 14.78 -17.24 4.54
N THR A 240 15.11 -16.13 5.20
CA THR A 240 16.49 -15.86 5.65
C THR A 240 16.71 -16.25 7.10
N ALA A 241 15.64 -16.56 7.86
CA ALA A 241 15.70 -16.93 9.29
C ALA A 241 16.46 -15.91 10.16
N ALA A 242 16.47 -14.64 9.75
CA ALA A 242 17.27 -13.59 10.38
C ALA A 242 16.66 -13.07 11.70
N LEU A 243 15.50 -13.58 12.12
CA LEU A 243 14.85 -13.20 13.36
C LEU A 243 15.36 -14.05 14.53
N SER A 244 16.27 -13.49 15.33
CA SER A 244 16.56 -14.03 16.66
C SER A 244 15.44 -13.58 17.61
N PHE A 245 14.43 -14.43 17.80
CA PHE A 245 13.39 -14.19 18.80
C PHE A 245 14.03 -14.25 20.19
N ARG A 246 14.15 -13.10 20.87
CA ARG A 246 14.38 -13.07 22.32
C ARG A 246 13.00 -13.04 22.97
N PRO A 247 12.61 -14.06 23.76
CA PRO A 247 11.36 -14.01 24.51
C PRO A 247 11.35 -12.74 25.36
N ALA A 248 10.29 -11.94 25.25
CA ALA A 248 10.03 -10.94 26.28
C ALA A 248 9.89 -11.68 27.62
N GLU A 249 10.58 -11.21 28.66
CA GLU A 249 10.41 -11.73 30.02
C GLU A 249 8.91 -11.83 30.34
N ALA A 250 8.52 -12.95 30.93
CA ALA A 250 7.14 -13.28 31.23
C ALA A 250 6.51 -12.11 32.00
N ARG A 251 5.69 -11.30 31.33
CA ARG A 251 4.85 -10.32 32.02
C ARG A 251 3.81 -11.11 32.78
N ASP A 252 3.75 -10.88 34.10
CA ASP A 252 2.82 -11.52 35.01
C ASP A 252 1.41 -11.53 34.41
N SER A 253 0.75 -12.69 34.52
CA SER A 253 -0.60 -12.90 34.01
C SER A 253 -1.53 -11.81 34.52
N VAL A 254 -2.09 -11.01 33.60
CA VAL A 254 -3.15 -10.06 33.89
C VAL A 254 -4.34 -10.86 34.41
N LYS A 255 -4.60 -10.80 35.72
CA LYS A 255 -5.83 -11.33 36.31
C LYS A 255 -6.97 -10.44 35.83
N VAL A 256 -7.75 -10.95 34.88
CA VAL A 256 -9.02 -10.34 34.48
C VAL A 256 -10.04 -10.66 35.58
N PRO A 257 -10.75 -9.66 36.15
CA PRO A 257 -11.80 -9.88 37.15
C PRO A 257 -13.03 -10.59 36.56
#